data_AF-A0A8K1VT42-F1
#
_entry.id   AF-A0A8K1VT42-F1
#
_cell.length_a   1.000
_cell.length_b   1.000
_cell.length_c   1.000
_cell.angle_alpha   90.00
_cell.angle_beta   90.00
_cell.angle_gamma   90.00
#
_symmetry.space_group_name_H-M   'P 1'
#
loop_
_entity.id
_entity.type
_entity.pdbx_description
1 polymer ?
#
loop_
_entity_poly.entity_id
_entity_poly.type
_entity_poly.pdbx_seq_one_letter_code
_entity_poly.pdbx_strand_id
1 'polypeptide(L)'
;MYITAIIVFAISALMILTRSDGSSLPCKACASDEECDREPEQACPFGSKYDYCGRKVCAKGPMEMCGGRYLKWGVCGSGMECMCNRCKGCYSNTLQCPPPTNPLAFNC
;
A
#
# COMPACT_ATOMS: atom_id res chain seq x y z
N MET A 1 51.85 10.40 -9.58
CA MET A 1 51.41 9.79 -8.31
C MET A 1 50.35 10.63 -7.59
N TYR A 2 50.51 11.95 -7.46
CA TYR A 2 49.51 12.80 -6.80
C TYR A 2 48.23 13.00 -7.64
N ILE A 3 48.38 13.23 -8.95
CA ILE A 3 47.25 13.39 -9.88
C ILE A 3 46.37 12.13 -9.94
N THR A 4 47.00 10.95 -9.98
CA THR A 4 46.29 9.66 -9.96
C THR A 4 45.53 9.45 -8.66
N ALA A 5 46.08 9.88 -7.51
CA ALA A 5 45.39 9.79 -6.22
C ALA A 5 44.17 10.73 -6.14
N ILE A 6 44.29 11.95 -6.67
CA ILE A 6 43.18 12.92 -6.73
C ILE A 6 42.03 12.38 -7.58
N ILE A 7 42.34 11.80 -8.74
CA ILE A 7 41.33 11.24 -9.66
C ILE A 7 40.57 10.09 -8.98
N VAL A 8 41.28 9.18 -8.30
CA VAL A 8 40.66 8.06 -7.58
C VAL A 8 39.77 8.55 -6.43
N PHE A 9 40.19 9.59 -5.71
CA PHE A 9 39.40 10.18 -4.64
C PHE A 9 38.13 10.89 -5.17
N ALA A 10 38.25 11.61 -6.29
CA ALA A 10 37.11 12.27 -6.93
C ALA A 10 36.08 11.26 -7.46
N ILE A 11 36.53 10.16 -8.08
CA ILE A 11 35.63 9.11 -8.61
C ILE A 11 34.93 8.36 -7.47
N SER A 12 35.66 8.02 -6.41
CA SER A 12 35.05 7.36 -5.24
C SER A 12 34.04 8.26 -4.52
N ALA A 13 34.33 9.56 -4.36
CA ALA A 13 33.37 10.53 -3.84
C ALA A 13 32.13 10.68 -4.74
N LEU A 14 32.32 10.72 -6.07
CA LEU A 14 31.21 10.79 -7.02
C LEU A 14 30.29 9.56 -6.93
N MET A 15 30.86 8.36 -6.81
CA MET A 15 30.10 7.11 -6.68
C MET A 15 29.30 7.03 -5.36
N ILE A 16 29.80 7.66 -4.29
CA ILE A 16 29.09 7.76 -3.01
C ILE A 16 27.93 8.75 -3.12
N LEU A 17 28.12 9.87 -3.83
CA LEU A 17 27.09 10.89 -4.03
C LEU A 17 25.97 10.45 -5.00
N THR A 18 26.26 9.52 -5.92
CA THR A 18 25.27 8.97 -6.85
C THR A 18 24.53 7.75 -6.31
N ARG A 19 24.71 7.36 -5.04
CA ARG A 19 23.80 6.40 -4.39
C ARG A 19 22.45 7.08 -4.19
N SER A 20 21.66 7.13 -5.25
CA SER A 20 20.22 7.21 -5.11
C SER A 20 19.76 5.87 -4.57
N ASP A 21 19.38 5.83 -3.28
CA ASP A 21 18.56 4.75 -2.74
C ASP A 21 17.18 4.81 -3.40
N GLY A 22 17.13 4.42 -4.68
CA GLY A 22 15.93 4.09 -5.39
C GLY A 22 15.41 2.79 -4.82
N SER A 23 14.87 2.86 -3.60
CA SER A 23 14.01 1.79 -3.08
C SER A 23 12.93 1.59 -4.13
N SER A 24 13.03 0.48 -4.88
CA SER A 24 12.10 0.12 -5.93
C SER A 24 10.79 -0.32 -5.27
N LEU A 25 10.07 0.65 -4.71
CA LEU A 25 8.67 0.47 -4.37
C LEU A 25 7.93 0.21 -5.69
N PRO A 26 6.93 -0.68 -5.70
CA PRO A 26 6.12 -0.97 -6.89
C PRO A 26 5.24 0.23 -7.33
N CYS A 27 5.44 1.40 -6.73
CA CYS A 27 4.64 2.60 -6.92
C CYS A 27 5.46 3.84 -6.66
N LYS A 28 5.04 4.94 -7.29
CA LYS A 28 5.58 6.27 -7.02
C LYS A 28 5.09 6.72 -5.64
N ALA A 29 5.98 7.20 -4.78
CA ALA A 29 5.56 7.93 -3.58
C ALA A 29 4.78 9.20 -3.98
N CYS A 30 3.91 9.70 -3.12
CA CYS A 30 3.26 11.00 -3.35
C CYS A 30 4.32 12.12 -3.44
N ALA A 31 4.07 13.13 -4.27
CA ALA A 31 4.95 14.29 -4.38
C ALA A 31 4.69 15.32 -3.26
N SER A 32 3.49 15.35 -2.70
CA SER A 32 3.10 16.20 -1.57
C SER A 32 2.05 15.51 -0.69
N ASP A 33 1.89 16.00 0.54
CA ASP A 33 0.87 15.51 1.47
C ASP A 33 -0.55 15.70 0.88
N GLU A 34 -0.79 16.80 0.18
CA GLU A 34 -2.05 17.06 -0.52
C GLU A 34 -2.39 16.04 -1.60
N GLU A 35 -1.39 15.49 -2.31
CA GLU A 35 -1.61 14.41 -3.29
C GLU A 35 -2.01 13.11 -2.58
N CYS A 36 -1.37 12.83 -1.44
CA CYS A 36 -1.60 11.63 -0.64
C CYS A 36 -2.98 11.64 0.04
N ASP A 37 -3.41 12.80 0.55
CA ASP A 37 -4.67 12.98 1.27
C ASP A 37 -5.86 13.31 0.37
N ARG A 38 -5.62 13.41 -0.94
CA ARG A 38 -6.69 13.59 -1.93
C ARG A 38 -7.76 12.52 -1.75
N GLU A 39 -8.98 12.97 -1.52
CA GLU A 39 -10.13 12.07 -1.42
C GLU A 39 -10.32 11.33 -2.76
N PRO A 40 -10.54 10.00 -2.74
CA PRO A 40 -10.84 9.26 -3.96
C PRO A 40 -12.07 9.84 -4.67
N GLU A 41 -12.00 9.91 -6.01
CA GLU A 41 -13.05 10.51 -6.85
C GLU A 41 -14.40 9.80 -6.74
N GLN A 42 -14.36 8.51 -6.40
CA GLN A 42 -15.54 7.67 -6.19
C GLN A 42 -15.91 7.61 -4.71
N ALA A 43 -17.22 7.60 -4.44
CA ALA A 43 -17.73 7.36 -3.10
C ALA A 43 -17.23 6.00 -2.57
N CYS A 44 -16.64 5.98 -1.37
CA CYS A 44 -16.15 4.76 -0.75
C CYS A 44 -17.15 4.21 0.28
N PRO A 45 -17.91 3.14 -0.04
CA PRO A 45 -18.98 2.64 0.85
C PRO A 45 -18.44 2.13 2.19
N PHE A 46 -17.20 1.63 2.18
CA PHE A 46 -16.52 1.05 3.33
C PHE A 46 -15.43 1.98 3.90
N GLY A 47 -15.53 3.27 3.60
CA GLY A 47 -14.55 4.28 3.97
C GLY A 47 -13.27 4.23 3.12
N SER A 48 -12.31 5.07 3.48
CA SER A 48 -11.00 5.14 2.83
C SER A 48 -9.89 4.60 3.73
N LYS A 49 -8.84 4.08 3.11
CA LYS A 49 -7.61 3.58 3.75
C LYS A 49 -6.40 4.07 2.96
N TYR A 50 -5.24 4.06 3.59
CA TYR A 50 -3.99 4.31 2.88
C TYR A 50 -3.50 3.00 2.26
N ASP A 51 -3.08 3.06 1.00
CA ASP A 51 -2.41 1.95 0.33
C ASP A 51 -0.96 1.80 0.84
N TYR A 52 -0.24 0.82 0.29
CA TYR A 52 1.18 0.60 0.63
C TYR A 52 2.08 1.81 0.32
N CYS A 53 1.64 2.70 -0.56
CA CYS A 53 2.37 3.85 -1.07
C CYS A 53 2.01 5.14 -0.33
N GLY A 54 1.10 5.07 0.66
CA GLY A 54 0.63 6.21 1.43
C GLY A 54 -0.50 7.00 0.76
N ARG A 55 -1.10 6.52 -0.33
CA ARG A 55 -2.21 7.21 -1.01
C ARG A 55 -3.55 6.78 -0.43
N LYS A 56 -4.47 7.73 -0.28
CA LYS A 56 -5.84 7.45 0.14
C LYS A 56 -6.61 6.74 -0.97
N VAL A 57 -7.09 5.53 -0.69
CA VAL A 57 -7.86 4.67 -1.60
C VAL A 57 -9.15 4.18 -0.94
N CYS A 58 -10.14 3.76 -1.72
CA CYS A 58 -11.34 3.14 -1.15
C CYS A 58 -11.00 1.80 -0.51
N ALA A 59 -11.51 1.60 0.70
CA ALA A 59 -11.38 0.35 1.42
C ALA A 59 -12.29 -0.73 0.82
N LYS A 60 -11.89 -1.98 1.00
CA LYS A 60 -12.58 -3.17 0.51
C LYS A 60 -13.68 -3.60 1.49
N GLY A 61 -14.80 -4.01 0.94
CA GLY A 61 -15.96 -4.53 1.65
C GLY A 61 -15.86 -6.01 1.99
N PRO A 62 -16.86 -6.56 2.69
CA PRO A 62 -16.89 -7.96 3.07
C PRO A 62 -16.76 -8.91 1.88
N MET A 63 -15.95 -9.96 2.02
CA MET A 63 -15.66 -10.98 0.99
C MET A 63 -14.99 -10.46 -0.30
N GLU A 64 -14.74 -9.15 -0.42
CA GLU A 64 -13.94 -8.62 -1.53
C GLU A 64 -12.48 -9.02 -1.40
N MET A 65 -11.78 -9.06 -2.54
CA MET A 65 -10.38 -9.41 -2.58
C MET A 65 -9.53 -8.35 -1.87
N CYS A 66 -8.56 -8.77 -1.08
CA CYS A 66 -7.67 -7.90 -0.31
C CYS A 66 -6.26 -8.47 -0.19
N GLY A 67 -5.31 -7.65 0.24
CA GLY A 67 -3.94 -8.07 0.53
C GLY A 67 -3.08 -8.22 -0.72
N GLY A 68 -2.36 -9.34 -0.81
CA GLY A 68 -1.34 -9.57 -1.84
C GLY A 68 -0.04 -8.78 -1.58
N ARG A 69 0.98 -9.03 -2.40
CA ARG A 69 2.27 -8.32 -2.29
C ARG A 69 2.05 -6.82 -2.44
N TYR A 70 2.52 -6.04 -1.46
CA TYR A 70 2.36 -4.58 -1.40
C TYR A 70 0.90 -4.10 -1.41
N LEU A 71 -0.03 -4.88 -0.84
CA LEU A 71 -1.45 -4.54 -0.75
C LEU A 71 -2.11 -4.26 -2.12
N LYS A 72 -1.59 -4.86 -3.20
CA LYS A 72 -2.07 -4.64 -4.57
C LYS A 72 -3.54 -5.00 -4.79
N TRP A 73 -4.11 -5.84 -3.95
CA TRP A 73 -5.53 -6.21 -4.01
C TRP A 73 -6.42 -5.31 -3.16
N GLY A 74 -5.83 -4.42 -2.36
CA GLY A 74 -6.52 -3.46 -1.52
C GLY A 74 -6.51 -3.81 -0.04
N VAL A 75 -7.05 -2.90 0.75
CA VAL A 75 -7.09 -2.95 2.21
C VAL A 75 -8.55 -2.99 2.67
N CYS A 76 -8.87 -3.84 3.64
CA CYS A 76 -10.23 -3.94 4.17
C CYS A 76 -10.64 -2.68 4.94
N GLY A 77 -11.94 -2.37 4.89
CA GLY A 77 -12.55 -1.34 5.73
C GLY A 77 -12.41 -1.64 7.24
N SER A 78 -12.71 -0.63 8.06
CA SER A 78 -12.58 -0.74 9.52
C SER A 78 -13.44 -1.88 10.10
N GLY A 79 -12.87 -2.66 11.03
CA GLY A 79 -13.55 -3.81 11.64
C GLY A 79 -13.45 -5.13 10.87
N MET A 80 -12.73 -5.13 9.75
CA MET A 80 -12.50 -6.33 8.95
C MET A 80 -11.01 -6.66 8.84
N GLU A 81 -10.71 -7.94 8.70
CA GLU A 81 -9.36 -8.46 8.53
C GLU A 81 -9.22 -9.16 7.17
N CYS A 82 -8.02 -9.05 6.57
CA CYS A 82 -7.74 -9.74 5.32
C CYS A 82 -7.28 -11.17 5.60
N MET A 83 -8.19 -12.14 5.42
CA MET A 83 -7.88 -13.57 5.53
C MET A 83 -8.15 -14.27 4.21
N CYS A 84 -7.23 -15.11 3.76
CA CYS A 84 -7.35 -15.81 2.48
C CYS A 84 -7.55 -14.89 1.28
N ASN A 85 -6.91 -13.72 1.32
CA ASN A 85 -7.09 -12.67 0.33
C ASN A 85 -8.53 -12.17 0.21
N ARG A 86 -9.34 -12.30 1.27
CA ARG A 86 -10.70 -11.74 1.35
C ARG A 86 -10.95 -11.05 2.69
N CYS A 87 -11.73 -9.98 2.66
CA CYS A 87 -12.12 -9.31 3.90
C CYS A 87 -13.12 -10.15 4.69
N LYS A 88 -12.77 -10.43 5.95
CA LYS A 88 -13.59 -11.17 6.92
C LYS A 88 -13.98 -10.24 8.08
N GLY A 89 -15.16 -10.46 8.64
CA GLY A 89 -15.74 -9.58 9.67
C GLY A 89 -16.82 -8.66 9.10
N CYS A 90 -17.24 -7.68 9.89
CA CYS A 90 -18.27 -6.72 9.51
C CYS A 90 -17.69 -5.31 9.54
N TYR A 91 -18.14 -4.46 8.62
CA TYR A 91 -17.71 -3.08 8.61
C TYR A 91 -18.26 -2.36 9.86
N SER A 92 -17.37 -1.77 10.67
CA SER A 92 -17.76 -1.24 11.99
C SER A 92 -18.77 -0.10 11.95
N ASN A 93 -18.76 0.73 10.90
CA ASN A 93 -19.57 1.95 10.89
C ASN A 93 -21.04 1.68 10.52
N THR A 94 -21.29 0.77 9.57
CA THR A 94 -22.65 0.43 9.13
C THR A 94 -23.11 -0.95 9.61
N LEU A 95 -22.23 -1.70 10.30
CA LEU A 95 -22.43 -3.09 10.70
C LEU A 95 -22.75 -4.01 9.52
N GLN A 96 -22.28 -3.66 8.33
CA GLN A 96 -22.50 -4.46 7.12
C GLN A 96 -21.59 -5.69 7.13
N CYS A 97 -22.22 -6.85 7.23
CA CYS A 97 -21.58 -8.17 7.24
C CYS A 97 -21.72 -8.85 5.87
N PRO A 98 -20.86 -9.85 5.55
CA PRO A 98 -21.08 -10.68 4.39
C PRO A 98 -22.34 -11.54 4.56
N PRO A 99 -22.99 -11.96 3.46
CA PRO A 99 -24.11 -12.89 3.54
C PRO A 99 -23.71 -14.21 4.22
N PRO A 100 -24.67 -14.99 4.76
CA PRO A 100 -24.38 -16.31 5.28
C PRO A 100 -23.75 -17.14 4.16
N THR A 101 -22.48 -17.49 4.35
CA THR A 101 -21.71 -18.29 3.40
C THR A 101 -21.44 -19.66 4.02
N ASN A 102 -21.17 -20.64 3.17
CA ASN A 102 -20.77 -21.97 3.63
C ASN A 102 -19.55 -21.82 4.56
N PRO A 103 -19.53 -22.45 5.75
CA PRO A 103 -18.40 -22.39 6.68
C PRO A 103 -17.05 -22.79 6.03
N LEU A 104 -17.06 -23.60 4.97
CA LEU A 104 -15.87 -23.93 4.20
C LEU A 104 -15.24 -22.72 3.46
N ALA A 105 -16.02 -21.66 3.18
CA ALA A 105 -15.51 -20.44 2.53
C ALA A 105 -14.61 -19.58 3.45
N PHE A 106 -14.43 -19.99 4.70
CA PHE A 106 -13.53 -19.38 5.67
C PHE A 106 -12.29 -20.23 5.94
N ASN A 107 -12.24 -21.47 5.43
CA ASN A 107 -11.08 -22.34 5.56
C ASN A 107 -10.21 -22.24 4.30
N CYS A 108 -8.94 -21.96 4.56
CA CYS A 108 -7.83 -21.93 3.63
C CYS A 108 -6.70 -22.69 4.35
#